data_AF-A0A5B9M2W0-F1
#
_entry.id   AF-A0A5B9M2W0-F1
#
_cell.length_a   1.000
_cell.length_b   1.000
_cell.length_c   1.000
_cell.angle_alpha   90.00
_cell.angle_beta   90.00
_cell.angle_gamma   90.00
#
_symmetry.space_group_name_H-M   'P 1'
#
loop_
_entity.id
_entity.type
_entity.pdbx_description
1 polymer ?
#
loop_
_entity_poly.entity_id
_entity_poly.type
_entity_poly.pdbx_seq_one_letter_code
_entity_poly.pdbx_strand_id
1 'polypeptide(L)'
;MNYLVFALLAALMFGLAPVFSKMGLEGVNPGIALTIRTSVITMVMLVWVMLSGGLDALSDVDPRGWFFLALDGISAALLGQLFYYYALKSGEASIVVPVVAAFPVFTLIVAAFLLGERVTVAKAIGLLMVVGGVVLIRI
;
A
#
# COMPACT_ATOMS: atom_id res chain seq x y z
N MET A 1 16.18 -6.56 15.79
CA MET A 1 15.62 -5.23 15.50
C MET A 1 14.11 -5.28 15.68
N ASN A 2 13.51 -4.27 16.32
CA ASN A 2 12.07 -4.24 16.59
C ASN A 2 11.32 -3.84 15.32
N TYR A 3 10.40 -4.69 14.84
CA TYR A 3 9.58 -4.46 13.64
C TYR A 3 8.79 -3.14 13.71
N LEU A 4 8.51 -2.64 14.92
CA LEU A 4 7.86 -1.36 15.14
C LEU A 4 8.63 -0.18 14.55
N VAL A 5 9.97 -0.21 14.58
CA VAL A 5 10.77 0.89 14.00
C VAL A 5 10.56 0.97 12.49
N PHE A 6 10.56 -0.17 11.82
CA PHE A 6 10.28 -0.23 10.38
C PHE A 6 8.84 0.18 10.05
N ALA A 7 7.88 -0.21 10.87
CA ALA A 7 6.48 0.20 10.71
C ALA A 7 6.31 1.72 10.85
N LEU A 8 7.01 2.35 11.79
CA LEU A 8 6.99 3.81 11.98
C LEU A 8 7.65 4.56 10.83
N LEU A 9 8.80 4.07 10.34
CA LEU A 9 9.45 4.63 9.15
C LEU A 9 8.56 4.49 7.91
N ALA A 10 7.90 3.34 7.75
CA ALA A 10 6.92 3.16 6.69
C ALA A 10 5.77 4.15 6.84
N ALA A 11 5.18 4.29 8.03
CA ALA A 11 4.10 5.25 8.28
C ALA A 11 4.50 6.69 7.93
N LEU A 12 5.73 7.10 8.24
CA LEU A 12 6.25 8.40 7.84
C LEU A 12 6.30 8.55 6.31
N MET A 13 6.85 7.56 5.60
CA MET A 13 6.93 7.59 4.14
C MET A 13 5.55 7.58 3.48
N PHE A 14 4.62 6.78 4.01
CA PHE A 14 3.23 6.71 3.56
C PHE A 14 2.43 7.98 3.91
N GLY A 15 2.88 8.79 4.88
CA GLY A 15 2.31 10.11 5.15
C GLY A 15 2.80 11.20 4.19
N LEU A 16 4.06 11.13 3.74
CA LEU A 16 4.64 12.09 2.79
C LEU A 16 4.24 11.81 1.33
N ALA A 17 4.24 10.55 0.93
CA ALA A 17 4.01 10.13 -0.46
C ALA A 17 2.69 10.62 -1.08
N PRO A 18 1.55 10.68 -0.37
CA PRO A 18 0.31 11.26 -0.86
C PRO A 18 0.43 12.72 -1.29
N VAL A 19 1.23 13.52 -0.57
CA VAL A 19 1.43 14.94 -0.89
C VAL A 19 2.14 15.09 -2.22
N PHE A 20 3.25 14.35 -2.41
CA PHE A 20 3.97 14.33 -3.68
C PHE A 20 3.13 13.74 -4.82
N SER A 21 2.36 12.68 -4.55
CA SER A 21 1.46 12.09 -5.54
C SER A 21 0.40 13.08 -5.98
N LYS A 22 -0.19 13.84 -5.05
CA LYS A 22 -1.21 14.85 -5.37
C LYS A 22 -0.64 15.98 -6.21
N MET A 23 0.55 16.49 -5.88
CA MET A 23 1.28 17.47 -6.69
C MET A 23 1.57 16.93 -8.10
N GLY A 24 2.03 15.68 -8.23
CA GLY A 24 2.33 15.06 -9.52
C GLY A 24 1.11 14.71 -10.38
N LEU A 25 -0.10 14.72 -9.79
CA LEU A 25 -1.36 14.45 -10.50
C LEU A 25 -1.96 15.71 -11.15
N GLU A 26 -1.42 16.90 -10.87
CA GLU A 26 -1.91 18.16 -11.42
C GLU A 26 -1.78 18.16 -12.95
N GLY A 27 -2.91 18.26 -13.65
CA GLY A 27 -2.95 18.22 -15.12
C GLY A 27 -2.68 16.84 -15.76
N VAL A 28 -2.34 15.80 -15.00
CA VAL A 28 -1.95 14.49 -15.53
C VAL A 28 -3.04 13.44 -15.30
N ASN A 29 -3.31 12.57 -16.27
CA ASN A 29 -4.21 11.44 -16.08
C ASN A 29 -3.67 10.47 -15.01
N PRO A 30 -4.47 10.02 -14.03
CA PRO A 30 -4.03 9.10 -12.97
C PRO A 30 -3.30 7.84 -13.45
N GLY A 31 -3.76 7.24 -14.56
CA GLY A 31 -3.11 6.06 -15.14
C GLY A 31 -1.73 6.37 -15.72
N ILE A 32 -1.56 7.54 -16.35
CA ILE A 32 -0.26 8.01 -16.86
C ILE A 32 0.68 8.31 -15.68
N ALA A 33 0.21 9.03 -14.66
CA ALA A 33 1.00 9.33 -13.47
C ALA A 33 1.47 8.05 -12.75
N LEU A 34 0.57 7.07 -12.62
CA LEU A 34 0.90 5.76 -12.06
C LEU A 34 1.94 5.04 -12.92
N THR A 35 1.80 5.06 -14.25
CA THR A 35 2.75 4.44 -15.18
C THR A 35 4.14 5.05 -15.04
N ILE A 36 4.25 6.38 -15.00
CA ILE A 36 5.52 7.10 -14.81
C ILE A 36 6.15 6.67 -13.48
N ARG A 37 5.40 6.76 -12.38
CA ARG A 37 5.89 6.41 -11.05
C ARG A 37 6.38 4.96 -10.98
N THR A 38 5.57 4.03 -11.46
CA THR A 38 5.88 2.59 -11.42
C THR A 38 7.07 2.25 -12.32
N SER A 39 7.24 2.95 -13.45
CA SER A 39 8.42 2.78 -14.32
C SER A 39 9.70 3.24 -13.63
N VAL A 40 9.68 4.41 -12.99
CA VAL A 40 10.83 4.97 -12.26
C VAL A 40 11.25 4.03 -11.12
N ILE A 41 10.30 3.61 -10.27
CA ILE A 41 10.64 2.75 -9.13
C ILE A 41 11.09 1.35 -9.57
N THR A 42 10.48 0.78 -10.62
CA THR A 42 10.91 -0.51 -11.18
C THR A 42 12.35 -0.44 -11.67
N MET A 43 12.71 0.62 -12.39
CA MET A 43 14.09 0.82 -12.85
C MET A 43 15.08 0.90 -11.68
N VAL A 44 14.77 1.70 -10.65
CA VAL A 44 15.61 1.83 -9.46
C VAL A 44 15.75 0.50 -8.72
N MET A 45 14.67 -0.25 -8.55
CA MET A 45 14.68 -1.56 -7.88
C MET A 45 15.46 -2.61 -8.67
N LEU A 46 15.36 -2.62 -10.00
CA LEU A 46 16.15 -3.52 -10.83
C LEU A 46 17.65 -3.25 -10.69
N VAL A 47 18.06 -1.98 -10.75
CA VAL A 47 19.47 -1.59 -10.52
C VAL A 47 19.92 -2.02 -9.13
N TRP A 48 19.09 -1.80 -8.10
CA TRP A 48 19.40 -2.22 -6.74
C TRP A 48 19.63 -3.73 -6.64
N VAL A 49 18.73 -4.55 -7.20
CA VAL A 49 18.84 -6.02 -7.17
C VAL A 49 20.08 -6.51 -7.92
N MET A 50 20.41 -5.89 -9.05
CA MET A 50 21.64 -6.18 -9.79
C MET A 50 22.88 -5.89 -8.96
N LEU A 51 22.94 -4.72 -8.33
CA LEU A 51 24.10 -4.30 -7.51
C LEU A 51 24.22 -5.09 -6.21
N SER A 52 23.12 -5.56 -5.64
CA SER A 52 23.11 -6.36 -4.41
C SER A 52 23.42 -7.84 -4.65
N GLY A 53 23.66 -8.27 -5.90
CA GLY A 53 23.84 -9.68 -6.24
C GLY A 53 22.58 -10.54 -6.05
N GLY A 54 21.40 -9.92 -6.00
CA GLY A 54 20.14 -10.59 -5.67
C GLY A 54 19.49 -11.31 -6.86
N LEU A 55 20.08 -11.23 -8.05
CA LEU A 55 19.53 -11.88 -9.25
C LEU A 55 19.49 -13.41 -9.12
N ASP A 56 20.53 -14.00 -8.51
CA ASP A 56 20.60 -15.45 -8.30
C ASP A 56 19.53 -15.93 -7.30
N ALA A 57 19.16 -15.07 -6.34
CA ALA A 57 18.09 -15.36 -5.38
C ALA A 57 16.69 -15.34 -6.01
N LEU A 58 16.51 -14.81 -7.23
CA LEU A 58 15.22 -14.84 -7.93
C LEU A 58 14.84 -16.27 -8.34
N SER A 59 15.82 -17.14 -8.63
CA SER A 59 15.55 -18.56 -8.92
C SER A 59 15.17 -19.38 -7.69
N ASP A 60 15.46 -18.88 -6.48
CA ASP A 60 15.10 -19.54 -5.23
C ASP A 60 13.64 -19.29 -4.82
N VAL A 61 12.94 -18.38 -5.51
CA VAL A 61 11.53 -18.06 -5.23
C VAL A 61 10.63 -19.17 -5.77
N ASP A 62 9.92 -19.85 -4.86
CA ASP A 62 8.95 -20.88 -5.19
C ASP A 62 7.84 -20.36 -6.16
N PRO A 63 7.34 -21.20 -7.10
CA PRO A 63 6.28 -20.80 -8.02
C PRO A 63 4.99 -20.29 -7.34
N ARG A 64 4.65 -20.79 -6.14
CA ARG A 64 3.52 -20.24 -5.36
C ARG A 64 3.85 -18.85 -4.82
N GLY A 65 5.10 -18.62 -4.44
CA GLY A 65 5.61 -17.30 -4.07
C GLY A 65 5.42 -16.30 -5.20
N TRP A 66 5.85 -16.65 -6.41
CA TRP A 66 5.62 -15.84 -7.62
C TRP A 66 4.14 -15.53 -7.85
N PHE A 67 3.26 -16.52 -7.68
CA PHE A 67 1.82 -16.32 -7.83
C PHE A 67 1.25 -15.30 -6.82
N PHE A 68 1.56 -15.45 -5.53
CA PHE A 68 1.07 -14.52 -4.52
C PHE A 68 1.68 -13.12 -4.65
N LEU A 69 2.95 -13.01 -5.04
CA LEU A 69 3.60 -11.72 -5.33
C LEU A 69 2.98 -11.02 -6.55
N ALA A 70 2.61 -11.77 -7.59
CA ALA A 70 1.91 -11.23 -8.74
C ALA A 70 0.50 -10.73 -8.36
N LEU A 71 -0.23 -11.50 -7.53
CA LEU A 71 -1.53 -11.08 -7.02
C LEU A 71 -1.44 -9.82 -6.15
N ASP A 72 -0.42 -9.72 -5.29
CA ASP A 72 -0.14 -8.51 -4.52
C ASP A 72 0.13 -7.31 -5.44
N GLY A 73 1.01 -7.46 -6.43
CA GLY A 73 1.32 -6.41 -7.39
C GLY A 73 0.09 -5.91 -8.17
N ILE A 74 -0.77 -6.83 -8.63
CA ILE A 74 -2.01 -6.46 -9.31
C ILE A 74 -2.98 -5.75 -8.36
N SER A 75 -3.12 -6.26 -7.13
CA SER A 75 -4.09 -5.74 -6.16
C SER A 75 -3.69 -4.39 -5.58
N ALA A 76 -2.45 -4.28 -5.07
CA ALA A 76 -1.95 -3.10 -4.39
C ALA A 76 -1.37 -2.07 -5.36
N ALA A 77 -0.41 -2.47 -6.21
CA ALA A 77 0.37 -1.52 -7.01
C ALA A 77 -0.37 -1.05 -8.28
N LEU A 78 -1.17 -1.92 -8.91
CA LEU A 78 -1.95 -1.56 -10.09
C LEU A 78 -3.34 -1.06 -9.72
N LEU A 79 -4.24 -1.94 -9.28
CA LEU A 79 -5.66 -1.59 -9.08
C LEU A 79 -5.86 -0.64 -7.90
N GLY A 80 -5.35 -1.00 -6.73
CA GLY A 80 -5.47 -0.21 -5.51
C GLY A 80 -4.90 1.19 -5.70
N GLN A 81 -3.72 1.30 -6.31
CA GLN A 81 -3.10 2.59 -6.55
C GLN A 81 -3.80 3.42 -7.63
N LEU A 82 -4.35 2.77 -8.66
CA LEU A 82 -5.11 3.46 -9.69
C LEU A 82 -6.35 4.12 -9.09
N PHE A 83 -7.16 3.36 -8.35
CA PHE A 83 -8.33 3.90 -7.65
C PHE A 83 -7.94 4.97 -6.63
N TYR A 84 -6.85 4.76 -5.90
CA TYR A 84 -6.30 5.76 -4.99
C TYR A 84 -5.91 7.06 -5.70
N TYR A 85 -5.27 7.00 -6.87
CA TYR A 85 -4.88 8.20 -7.63
C TYR A 85 -6.08 8.92 -8.23
N TYR A 86 -7.11 8.19 -8.67
CA TYR A 86 -8.38 8.81 -9.05
C TYR A 86 -9.03 9.54 -7.87
N ALA A 87 -9.09 8.92 -6.69
CA ALA A 87 -9.65 9.55 -5.49
C ALA A 87 -8.80 10.75 -5.02
N LEU A 88 -7.48 10.63 -5.04
CA LEU A 88 -6.55 11.67 -4.60
C LEU A 88 -6.56 12.89 -5.54
N LYS A 89 -6.78 12.67 -6.83
CA LYS A 89 -6.91 13.73 -7.82
C LYS A 89 -8.21 14.52 -7.64
N SER A 90 -9.31 13.85 -7.28
CA SER A 90 -10.63 14.50 -7.13
C SER A 90 -10.94 14.98 -5.71
N GLY A 91 -10.26 14.45 -4.69
CA GLY A 91 -10.52 14.75 -3.28
C GLY A 91 -9.34 15.36 -2.53
N GLU A 92 -9.56 15.77 -1.30
CA GLU A 92 -8.52 16.28 -0.40
C GLU A 92 -7.65 15.14 0.14
N ALA A 93 -6.32 15.33 0.18
CA ALA A 93 -5.41 14.30 0.69
C ALA A 93 -5.68 13.99 2.17
N SER A 94 -6.05 15.01 2.95
CA SER A 94 -6.47 14.92 4.36
C SER A 94 -7.68 14.02 4.59
N ILE A 95 -8.54 13.82 3.58
CA ILE A 95 -9.73 12.96 3.67
C ILE A 95 -9.47 11.60 3.00
N VAL A 96 -8.91 11.62 1.79
CA VAL A 96 -8.66 10.40 1.00
C VAL A 96 -7.68 9.47 1.72
N VAL A 97 -6.61 10.00 2.31
CA VAL A 97 -5.59 9.19 2.98
C VAL A 97 -6.17 8.43 4.19
N PRO A 98 -6.85 9.07 5.15
CA PRO A 98 -7.49 8.34 6.25
C PRO A 98 -8.54 7.32 5.79
N VAL A 99 -9.36 7.66 4.79
CA VAL A 99 -10.36 6.73 4.25
C VAL A 99 -9.70 5.47 3.70
N VAL A 100 -8.61 5.60 2.95
CA VAL A 100 -7.85 4.44 2.46
C VAL A 100 -7.10 3.73 3.59
N ALA A 101 -6.63 4.45 4.60
CA ALA A 101 -5.99 3.87 5.78
C ALA A 101 -6.93 3.01 6.64
N ALA A 102 -8.24 2.98 6.36
CA ALA A 102 -9.18 2.01 6.92
C ALA A 102 -9.06 0.59 6.32
N PHE A 103 -8.16 0.36 5.35
CA PHE A 103 -7.94 -0.96 4.75
C PHE A 103 -7.61 -2.11 5.74
N PRO A 104 -7.04 -1.88 6.96
CA PRO A 104 -6.84 -2.95 7.93
C PRO A 104 -8.11 -3.72 8.28
N VAL A 105 -9.30 -3.15 8.05
CA VAL A 105 -10.58 -3.86 8.18
C VAL A 105 -10.62 -5.06 7.25
N PHE A 106 -10.32 -4.82 5.98
CA PHE A 106 -10.29 -5.85 4.96
C PHE A 106 -9.12 -6.82 5.20
N THR A 107 -7.95 -6.31 5.62
CA THR A 107 -6.81 -7.17 5.97
C THR A 107 -7.15 -8.16 7.07
N LEU A 108 -7.81 -7.73 8.15
CA LEU A 108 -8.18 -8.62 9.24
C LEU A 108 -9.15 -9.72 8.79
N ILE A 109 -10.15 -9.36 7.96
CA ILE A 109 -11.12 -10.30 7.41
C ILE A 109 -10.41 -11.32 6.53
N VAL A 110 -9.63 -10.86 5.55
CA VAL A 110 -8.93 -11.72 4.59
C VAL A 110 -7.88 -12.59 5.29
N ALA A 111 -7.15 -12.05 6.27
CA ALA A 111 -6.18 -12.81 7.06
C ALA A 111 -6.85 -13.88 7.94
N ALA A 112 -8.03 -13.59 8.51
CA ALA A 112 -8.79 -14.60 9.24
C ALA A 112 -9.22 -15.77 8.33
N PHE A 113 -9.67 -15.48 7.11
CA PHE A 113 -10.11 -16.50 6.16
C PHE A 113 -8.97 -17.27 5.49
N LEU A 114 -7.93 -16.58 5.02
CA LEU A 114 -6.85 -17.19 4.21
C LEU A 114 -5.66 -17.66 5.05
N LEU A 115 -5.32 -16.93 6.12
CA LEU A 115 -4.16 -17.22 6.97
C LEU A 115 -4.56 -17.91 8.28
N GLY A 116 -5.87 -18.06 8.55
CA GLY A 116 -6.37 -18.66 9.78
C GLY A 116 -6.09 -17.82 11.03
N GLU A 117 -5.86 -16.51 10.88
CA GLU A 117 -5.59 -15.64 12.02
C GLU A 117 -6.78 -15.55 12.97
N ARG A 118 -6.51 -15.71 14.28
CA ARG A 118 -7.53 -15.52 15.30
C ARG A 118 -7.88 -14.02 15.43
N VAL A 119 -9.14 -13.71 15.17
CA VAL A 119 -9.72 -12.39 15.45
C VAL A 119 -10.06 -12.31 16.92
N THR A 120 -9.19 -11.66 17.70
CA THR A 120 -9.46 -11.36 19.11
C THR A 120 -10.43 -10.18 19.23
N VAL A 121 -11.19 -10.13 20.33
CA VAL A 121 -12.05 -8.98 20.67
C VAL A 121 -11.23 -7.67 20.69
N ALA A 122 -10.00 -7.70 21.20
CA ALA A 122 -9.12 -6.53 21.22
C ALA A 122 -8.80 -6.01 19.80
N LYS A 123 -8.44 -6.90 18.86
CA LYS A 123 -8.25 -6.54 17.44
C LYS A 123 -9.52 -5.92 16.84
N ALA A 124 -10.70 -6.48 17.17
CA ALA A 124 -11.98 -5.97 16.68
C ALA A 124 -12.29 -4.56 17.21
N ILE A 125 -12.09 -4.31 18.52
CA ILE A 125 -12.28 -3.00 19.13
C ILE A 125 -11.31 -1.98 18.53
N GLY A 126 -10.02 -2.32 18.44
CA GLY A 126 -9.02 -1.43 17.84
C GLY A 126 -9.38 -1.05 16.40
N LEU A 127 -9.93 -2.00 15.64
CA LEU A 127 -10.38 -1.75 14.28
C LEU A 127 -11.61 -0.82 14.22
N LEU A 128 -12.58 -1.00 15.11
CA LEU A 128 -13.72 -0.08 15.23
C LEU A 128 -13.27 1.34 15.57
N MET A 129 -12.24 1.49 16.40
CA MET A 129 -11.66 2.80 16.71
C MET A 129 -10.98 3.44 15.49
N VAL A 130 -10.26 2.66 14.68
CA VAL A 130 -9.68 3.14 13.40
C VAL A 130 -10.78 3.64 12.47
N VAL A 131 -11.83 2.83 12.25
CA VAL A 131 -12.96 3.22 11.39
C VAL A 131 -13.68 4.46 11.95
N GLY A 132 -13.93 4.50 13.25
CA GLY A 132 -14.55 5.65 13.91
C GLY A 132 -13.74 6.93 13.75
N GLY A 133 -12.41 6.85 13.89
CA GLY A 133 -11.52 7.98 13.67
C GLY A 133 -11.53 8.48 12.23
N VAL A 134 -11.55 7.57 11.26
CA VAL A 134 -11.67 7.91 9.82
C VAL A 134 -13.00 8.59 9.51
N VAL A 135 -14.11 8.11 10.09
CA VAL A 135 -15.43 8.73 9.94
C VAL A 135 -15.42 10.14 10.54
N LEU A 136 -14.82 10.33 11.71
CA LEU A 136 -14.75 11.63 12.37
C LEU A 136 -13.93 12.66 11.57
N ILE A 137 -12.82 12.25 10.95
CA ILE A 137 -12.00 13.14 10.09
C ILE A 137 -12.78 13.61 8.86
N ARG A 138 -13.74 12.81 8.39
CA ARG A 138 -14.54 13.14 7.21
C ARG A 138 -15.66 14.16 7.48
N ILE A 139 -16.22 14.18 8.69
CA ILE A 139 -17.33 15.06 9.10
C ILE A 139 -16.83 16.49 9.25
#